data_AF-A0A5D2ZB79-F1
#
_entry.id   AF-A0A5D2ZB79-F1
#
_cell.length_a   1.000
_cell.length_b   1.000
_cell.length_c   1.000
_cell.angle_alpha   90.00
_cell.angle_beta   90.00
_cell.angle_gamma   90.00
#
_symmetry.space_group_name_H-M   'P 1'
#
loop_
_entity.id
_entity.type
_entity.pdbx_description
1 polymer ?
#
loop_
_entity_poly.entity_id
_entity_poly.type
_entity_poly.pdbx_seq_one_letter_code
_entity_poly.pdbx_strand_id
1 'polypeptide(L)'
;MDRLHSTSDALVALKCLYTIHNIIGKGFFILKDQLSMYEYFGGRNFLKLLMFRDDLDPETREMSKWVRWYAAILEQNLVVSKVLGCHLYSKRAKNVIGKEKDNISSSFVEFACQVGDLPDSLHLQRKSLVYEIVRSIGEDYRLVQREIGTRVAELEARMISLSSSEWTQFLNSLTKFEDCKEGISLLFRNRNRNDELWDLVKETKAKLVAEMKDRGNDGKRTLVVRLLQRTSRAS
;
A
#
# COMPACT_ATOMS: atom_id res chain seq x y z
N MET A 1 18.43 11.41 -13.88
CA MET A 1 18.24 9.95 -14.05
C MET A 1 19.55 9.27 -14.44
N ASP A 2 20.33 9.86 -15.35
CA ASP A 2 21.60 9.30 -15.86
C ASP A 2 22.56 8.81 -14.76
N ARG A 3 22.75 9.59 -13.69
CA ARG A 3 23.63 9.19 -12.58
C ARG A 3 23.14 7.93 -11.84
N LEU A 4 21.83 7.72 -11.75
CA LEU A 4 21.24 6.54 -11.13
C LEU A 4 21.43 5.29 -12.01
N HIS A 5 21.35 5.46 -13.33
CA HIS A 5 21.49 4.36 -14.29
C HIS A 5 22.95 4.02 -14.63
N SER A 6 23.87 4.96 -14.44
CA SER A 6 25.30 4.76 -14.73
C SER A 6 26.10 4.25 -13.53
N THR A 7 25.53 4.23 -12.32
CA THR A 7 26.27 3.91 -11.10
C THR A 7 26.09 2.44 -10.70
N SER A 8 27.18 1.81 -10.28
CA SER A 8 27.16 0.51 -9.61
C SER A 8 27.32 0.64 -8.09
N ASP A 9 27.47 1.86 -7.57
CA ASP A 9 27.69 2.15 -6.15
C ASP A 9 26.34 2.31 -5.45
N ALA A 10 26.09 1.47 -4.45
CA ALA A 10 24.82 1.44 -3.74
C ALA A 10 24.53 2.74 -2.96
N LEU A 11 25.55 3.40 -2.41
CA LEU A 11 25.37 4.67 -1.69
C LEU A 11 25.04 5.81 -2.65
N VAL A 12 25.67 5.85 -3.83
CA VAL A 12 25.35 6.82 -4.89
C VAL A 12 23.92 6.60 -5.37
N ALA A 13 23.51 5.34 -5.59
CA ALA A 13 22.14 5.01 -5.97
C ALA A 13 21.13 5.45 -4.91
N LEU A 14 21.37 5.16 -3.63
CA LEU A 14 20.48 5.61 -2.54
C LEU A 14 20.38 7.14 -2.43
N LYS A 15 21.48 7.87 -2.59
CA LYS A 15 21.46 9.34 -2.62
C LYS A 15 20.63 9.88 -3.79
N CYS A 16 20.75 9.26 -4.96
CA CYS A 16 19.93 9.60 -6.12
C CYS A 16 18.45 9.34 -5.85
N LEU A 17 18.10 8.16 -5.31
CA LEU A 17 16.72 7.82 -4.93
C LEU A 17 16.17 8.78 -3.87
N TYR A 18 16.97 9.14 -2.86
CA TYR A 18 16.57 10.11 -1.85
C TYR A 18 16.32 11.50 -2.43
N THR A 19 17.12 11.89 -3.42
CA THR A 19 16.90 13.14 -4.16
C THR A 19 15.60 13.07 -4.96
N ILE A 20 15.33 11.96 -5.67
CA ILE A 20 14.07 11.74 -6.39
C ILE A 20 12.89 11.81 -5.41
N HIS A 21 12.98 11.16 -4.26
CA HIS A 21 11.95 11.22 -3.23
C HIS A 21 11.69 12.67 -2.78
N ASN A 22 12.74 13.47 -2.53
CA ASN A 22 12.54 14.87 -2.17
C ASN A 22 11.90 15.69 -3.30
N ILE A 23 12.19 15.40 -4.57
CA ILE A 23 11.54 16.03 -5.72
C ILE A 23 10.06 15.63 -5.79
N ILE A 24 9.77 14.35 -5.58
CA ILE A 24 8.40 13.85 -5.44
C ILE A 24 7.74 14.59 -4.28
N GLY A 25 8.22 14.53 -3.05
CA GLY A 25 7.52 15.15 -1.91
C GLY A 25 7.40 16.67 -1.99
N LYS A 26 8.51 17.35 -2.26
CA LYS A 26 8.67 18.80 -2.04
C LYS A 26 8.91 19.59 -3.33
N GLY A 27 9.18 18.92 -4.44
CA GLY A 27 9.47 19.55 -5.72
C GLY A 27 8.27 20.26 -6.34
N PHE A 28 8.59 21.19 -7.23
CA PHE A 28 7.62 21.92 -8.04
C PHE A 28 6.84 20.97 -8.97
N PHE A 29 5.60 21.35 -9.30
CA PHE A 29 4.69 20.55 -10.13
C PHE A 29 5.31 20.10 -11.47
N ILE A 30 6.14 20.93 -12.10
CA ILE A 30 6.81 20.61 -13.37
C ILE A 30 7.73 19.39 -13.25
N LEU A 31 8.48 19.28 -12.14
CA LEU A 31 9.38 18.15 -11.91
C LEU A 31 8.60 16.86 -11.61
N LYS A 32 7.41 16.99 -11.00
CA LYS A 32 6.49 15.88 -10.77
C LYS A 32 5.89 15.38 -12.08
N ASP A 33 5.55 16.30 -12.97
CA ASP A 33 5.00 16.00 -14.30
C ASP A 33 6.03 15.31 -15.21
N GLN A 34 7.30 15.71 -15.13
CA GLN A 34 8.35 14.98 -15.85
C GLN A 34 8.57 13.56 -15.31
N LEU A 35 8.38 13.34 -14.01
CA LEU A 35 8.49 12.00 -13.42
C LEU A 35 7.28 11.11 -13.76
N SER A 36 6.07 11.68 -13.85
CA SER A 36 4.86 10.93 -14.26
C SER A 36 4.95 10.48 -15.72
N MET A 37 5.63 11.23 -16.58
CA MET A 37 5.92 10.82 -17.97
C MET A 37 6.79 9.56 -18.03
N TYR A 38 7.77 9.40 -17.14
CA TYR A 38 8.59 8.18 -17.07
C TYR A 38 7.77 6.94 -16.67
N GLU A 39 6.76 7.10 -15.82
CA GLU A 39 5.81 6.04 -15.50
C GLU A 39 4.96 5.67 -16.72
N TYR A 40 4.49 6.66 -17.49
CA TYR A 40 3.65 6.45 -18.67
C TYR A 40 4.34 5.60 -19.75
N PHE A 41 5.64 5.79 -19.96
CA PHE A 41 6.42 5.00 -20.91
C PHE A 41 7.08 3.75 -20.32
N GLY A 42 7.25 3.69 -18.99
CA GLY A 42 8.05 2.67 -18.31
C GLY A 42 7.27 1.61 -17.52
N GLY A 43 6.02 1.87 -17.15
CA GLY A 43 5.22 0.95 -16.32
C GLY A 43 5.84 0.67 -14.95
N ARG A 44 5.61 -0.55 -14.40
CA ARG A 44 6.28 -1.05 -13.18
C ARG A 44 7.78 -1.21 -13.46
N ASN A 45 8.67 -0.89 -12.50
CA ASN A 45 10.13 -0.88 -12.66
C ASN A 45 10.68 0.20 -13.62
N PHE A 46 10.04 1.38 -13.71
CA PHE A 46 10.54 2.47 -14.56
C PHE A 46 11.89 3.05 -14.08
N LEU A 47 12.22 2.91 -12.79
CA LEU A 47 13.55 3.27 -12.28
C LEU A 47 14.62 2.27 -12.74
N LYS A 48 14.22 1.08 -13.22
CA LYS A 48 15.08 -0.01 -13.71
C LYS A 48 16.06 -0.54 -12.67
N LEU A 49 15.65 -0.57 -11.41
CA LEU A 49 16.53 -0.95 -10.30
C LEU A 49 16.23 -2.33 -9.71
N LEU A 50 15.21 -3.06 -10.17
CA LEU A 50 14.89 -4.40 -9.65
C LEU A 50 16.10 -5.37 -9.59
N MET A 51 17.04 -5.25 -10.53
CA MET A 51 18.24 -6.10 -10.60
C MET A 51 19.52 -5.39 -10.12
N PHE A 52 19.39 -4.23 -9.45
CA PHE A 52 20.54 -3.47 -8.97
C PHE A 52 21.37 -4.28 -7.97
N ARG A 53 22.69 -4.29 -8.19
CA ARG A 53 23.65 -5.04 -7.40
C ARG A 53 25.02 -4.36 -7.38
N ASP A 54 25.48 -4.06 -6.18
CA ASP A 54 26.82 -3.66 -5.82
C ASP A 54 27.48 -4.87 -5.16
N ASP A 55 28.55 -5.38 -5.78
CA ASP A 55 29.25 -6.61 -5.39
C ASP A 55 30.61 -6.35 -4.73
N LEU A 56 30.92 -5.10 -4.40
CA LEU A 56 32.22 -4.71 -3.83
C LEU A 56 32.53 -5.45 -2.52
N ASP A 57 31.58 -5.49 -1.58
CA ASP A 57 31.73 -6.15 -0.29
C ASP A 57 30.37 -6.64 0.27
N PRO A 58 30.36 -7.44 1.35
CA PRO A 58 29.11 -7.96 1.90
C PRO A 58 28.11 -6.87 2.33
N GLU A 59 28.60 -5.74 2.84
CA GLU A 59 27.75 -4.63 3.27
C GLU A 59 27.13 -3.91 2.07
N THR A 60 27.86 -3.71 0.97
CA THR A 60 27.31 -3.10 -0.25
C THR A 60 26.29 -4.00 -0.95
N ARG A 61 26.43 -5.33 -0.85
CA ARG A 61 25.40 -6.29 -1.30
C ARG A 61 24.11 -6.15 -0.50
N GLU A 62 24.21 -5.97 0.81
CA GLU A 62 23.06 -5.68 1.64
C GLU A 62 22.46 -4.31 1.30
N MET A 63 23.29 -3.30 1.07
CA MET A 63 22.85 -1.98 0.62
C MET A 63 22.11 -2.04 -0.72
N SER A 64 22.47 -2.98 -1.59
CA SER A 64 21.76 -3.22 -2.86
C SER A 64 20.34 -3.72 -2.65
N LYS A 65 20.06 -4.46 -1.56
CA LYS A 65 18.68 -4.80 -1.17
C LYS A 65 17.91 -3.53 -0.79
N TRP A 66 18.54 -2.61 -0.06
CA TRP A 66 17.95 -1.30 0.28
C TRP A 66 17.69 -0.42 -0.94
N VAL A 67 18.59 -0.40 -1.93
CA VAL A 67 18.38 0.31 -3.20
C VAL A 67 17.13 -0.21 -3.91
N ARG A 68 17.01 -1.54 -4.04
CA ARG A 68 15.86 -2.20 -4.70
C ARG A 68 14.55 -1.92 -3.97
N TRP A 69 14.55 -2.11 -2.66
CA TRP A 69 13.40 -1.85 -1.80
C TRP A 69 12.95 -0.40 -1.90
N TYR A 70 13.89 0.55 -1.79
CA TYR A 70 13.54 1.96 -1.82
C TYR A 70 13.04 2.40 -3.19
N ALA A 71 13.66 1.90 -4.27
CA ALA A 71 13.17 2.15 -5.62
C ALA A 71 11.72 1.68 -5.79
N ALA A 72 11.40 0.45 -5.37
CA ALA A 72 10.04 -0.09 -5.46
C ALA A 72 9.01 0.76 -4.68
N ILE A 73 9.38 1.27 -3.50
CA ILE A 73 8.52 2.19 -2.74
C ILE A 73 8.29 3.50 -3.50
N LEU A 74 9.33 4.08 -4.10
CA LEU A 74 9.18 5.33 -4.86
C LEU A 74 8.30 5.16 -6.09
N GLU A 75 8.40 4.03 -6.78
CA GLU A 75 7.50 3.72 -7.88
C GLU A 75 6.05 3.62 -7.40
N GLN A 76 5.82 2.92 -6.29
CA GLN A 76 4.49 2.78 -5.72
C GLN A 76 3.93 4.11 -5.17
N ASN A 77 4.78 4.99 -4.66
CA ASN A 77 4.42 6.34 -4.22
C ASN A 77 3.82 7.18 -5.37
N LEU A 78 4.35 7.04 -6.59
CA LEU A 78 3.80 7.72 -7.76
C LEU A 78 2.43 7.17 -8.16
N VAL A 79 2.29 5.83 -8.16
CA VAL A 79 1.00 5.16 -8.41
C VAL A 79 -0.07 5.63 -7.43
N VAL A 80 0.26 5.66 -6.13
CA VAL A 80 -0.64 6.14 -5.07
C VAL A 80 -0.98 7.63 -5.25
N SER A 81 0.00 8.46 -5.60
CA SER A 81 -0.22 9.89 -5.86
C SER A 81 -1.17 10.14 -7.03
N LYS A 82 -1.16 9.28 -8.05
CA LYS A 82 -2.09 9.34 -9.18
C LYS A 82 -3.52 8.98 -8.75
N VAL A 83 -3.68 7.91 -7.99
CA VAL A 83 -5.00 7.47 -7.46
C VAL A 83 -5.65 8.55 -6.60
N LEU A 84 -4.86 9.28 -5.83
CA LEU A 84 -5.37 10.36 -4.98
C LEU A 84 -5.79 11.62 -5.78
N GLY A 85 -5.57 11.68 -7.10
CA GLY A 85 -5.86 12.86 -7.92
C GLY A 85 -5.08 14.12 -7.51
N CYS A 86 -4.15 13.97 -6.57
CA CYS A 86 -3.29 15.00 -6.03
C CYS A 86 -2.01 14.32 -5.53
N HIS A 87 -0.88 14.99 -5.76
CA HIS A 87 0.37 14.57 -5.13
C HIS A 87 0.15 14.43 -3.62
N LEU A 88 0.61 13.33 -2.99
CA LEU A 88 0.42 13.03 -1.55
C LEU A 88 0.71 14.23 -0.62
N TYR A 89 1.55 15.15 -1.08
CA TYR A 89 2.05 16.33 -0.37
C TYR A 89 1.31 17.64 -0.71
N SER A 90 0.29 17.60 -1.57
CA SER A 90 -0.49 18.77 -1.95
C SER A 90 -1.48 19.15 -0.84
N LYS A 91 -1.21 20.28 -0.17
CA LYS A 91 -2.11 20.88 0.84
C LYS A 91 -3.51 21.24 0.30
N ARG A 92 -3.74 21.15 -1.02
CA ARG A 92 -4.98 21.54 -1.72
C ARG A 92 -5.90 20.35 -2.05
N ALA A 93 -5.60 19.16 -1.55
CA ALA A 93 -6.34 17.92 -1.80
C ALA A 93 -7.75 17.84 -1.17
N LYS A 94 -8.42 18.95 -0.86
CA LYS A 94 -9.73 18.91 -0.21
C LYS A 94 -10.91 18.75 -1.18
N ASN A 95 -10.75 19.10 -2.46
CA ASN A 95 -11.91 19.36 -3.33
C ASN A 95 -11.89 18.69 -4.73
N VAL A 96 -11.03 17.72 -5.00
CA VAL A 96 -11.03 17.01 -6.30
C VAL A 96 -11.03 15.50 -6.08
N ILE A 97 -12.04 14.99 -5.37
CA ILE A 97 -12.34 13.56 -5.40
C ILE A 97 -13.45 13.39 -6.43
N GLY A 98 -13.03 13.26 -7.68
CA GLY A 98 -13.87 12.74 -8.75
C GLY A 98 -14.27 11.32 -8.41
N LYS A 99 -15.57 11.06 -8.53
CA LYS A 99 -16.26 9.77 -8.45
C LYS A 99 -15.43 8.60 -9.02
N GLU A 100 -14.69 7.91 -8.18
CA GLU A 100 -14.36 6.50 -8.41
C GLU A 100 -14.71 5.75 -7.14
N LYS A 101 -15.72 4.88 -7.28
CA LYS A 101 -16.43 4.20 -6.20
C LYS A 101 -15.63 3.03 -5.64
N ASP A 102 -14.31 3.13 -5.74
CA ASP A 102 -13.43 2.01 -5.59
C ASP A 102 -13.16 1.76 -4.12
N ASN A 103 -13.07 0.46 -3.81
CA ASN A 103 -12.77 -0.13 -2.51
C ASN A 103 -11.46 0.44 -1.91
N ILE A 104 -10.88 -0.19 -0.89
CA ILE A 104 -9.48 0.10 -0.56
C ILE A 104 -8.70 -0.07 -1.87
N SER A 105 -8.17 1.03 -2.44
CA SER A 105 -7.47 0.95 -3.71
C SER A 105 -6.36 -0.07 -3.53
N SER A 106 -6.28 -1.05 -4.43
CA SER A 106 -5.23 -2.08 -4.40
C SER A 106 -3.86 -1.45 -4.28
N SER A 107 -3.67 -0.26 -4.85
CA SER A 107 -2.46 0.55 -4.76
C SER A 107 -2.04 0.93 -3.34
N PHE A 108 -2.98 1.22 -2.42
CA PHE A 108 -2.67 1.58 -1.03
C PHE A 108 -2.20 0.36 -0.24
N VAL A 109 -2.85 -0.79 -0.44
CA VAL A 109 -2.44 -2.06 0.17
C VAL A 109 -1.08 -2.50 -0.39
N GLU A 110 -0.89 -2.40 -1.71
CA GLU A 110 0.39 -2.66 -2.36
C GLU A 110 1.51 -1.77 -1.82
N PHE A 111 1.24 -0.48 -1.58
CA PHE A 111 2.20 0.43 -0.94
C PHE A 111 2.57 -0.03 0.47
N ALA A 112 1.58 -0.29 1.31
CA ALA A 112 1.82 -0.77 2.66
C ALA A 112 2.63 -2.07 2.68
N CYS A 113 2.32 -3.00 1.78
CA CYS A 113 3.04 -4.25 1.65
C CYS A 113 4.47 -4.07 1.14
N GLN A 114 4.71 -3.14 0.22
CA GLN A 114 6.06 -2.80 -0.21
C GLN A 114 6.89 -2.19 0.94
N VAL A 115 6.26 -1.39 1.81
CA VAL A 115 6.90 -0.89 3.04
C VAL A 115 7.19 -2.03 4.02
N GLY A 116 6.32 -3.03 4.11
CA GLY A 116 6.50 -4.21 4.95
C GLY A 116 7.55 -5.21 4.45
N ASP A 117 7.81 -5.26 3.13
CA ASP A 117 8.80 -6.14 2.48
C ASP A 117 10.25 -5.67 2.66
N LEU A 118 10.66 -5.53 3.93
CA LEU A 118 11.89 -4.89 4.36
C LEU A 118 13.13 -5.80 4.18
N PRO A 119 14.27 -5.26 3.72
CA PRO A 119 15.54 -5.98 3.76
C PRO A 119 15.94 -6.49 5.15
N ASP A 120 16.45 -7.74 5.20
CA ASP A 120 16.89 -8.42 6.44
C ASP A 120 17.95 -7.64 7.25
N SER A 121 18.74 -6.80 6.56
CA SER A 121 19.86 -6.04 7.11
C SER A 121 19.41 -4.80 7.88
N LEU A 122 18.54 -5.00 8.87
CA LEU A 122 17.99 -3.97 9.76
C LEU A 122 19.06 -3.12 10.47
N HIS A 123 20.23 -3.70 10.74
CA HIS A 123 21.33 -3.00 11.36
C HIS A 123 21.84 -1.80 10.54
N LEU A 124 21.62 -1.81 9.21
CA LEU A 124 21.97 -0.70 8.31
C LEU A 124 21.14 0.56 8.58
N GLN A 125 19.99 0.47 9.28
CA GLN A 125 19.23 1.65 9.71
C GLN A 125 20.02 2.57 10.65
N ARG A 126 21.13 2.10 11.25
CA ARG A 126 22.03 2.95 12.04
C ARG A 126 22.82 3.94 11.17
N LYS A 127 22.92 3.69 9.86
CA LYS A 127 23.56 4.61 8.92
C LYS A 127 22.64 5.79 8.64
N SER A 128 23.20 7.00 8.68
CA SER A 128 22.43 8.25 8.56
C SER A 128 21.54 8.30 7.32
N LEU A 129 22.05 7.88 6.16
CA LEU A 129 21.27 7.88 4.91
C LEU A 129 20.08 6.92 4.96
N VAL A 130 20.28 5.70 5.45
CA VAL A 130 19.22 4.69 5.55
C VAL A 130 18.17 5.13 6.58
N TYR A 131 18.61 5.68 7.72
CA TYR A 131 17.73 6.28 8.72
C TYR A 131 16.84 7.37 8.11
N GLU A 132 17.42 8.31 7.36
CA GLU A 132 16.67 9.40 6.72
C GLU A 132 15.69 8.88 5.66
N ILE A 133 16.05 7.84 4.92
CA ILE A 133 15.16 7.15 3.98
C ILE A 133 13.96 6.55 4.72
N VAL A 134 14.20 5.75 5.75
CA VAL A 134 13.14 5.13 6.56
C VAL A 134 12.26 6.19 7.22
N ARG A 135 12.87 7.29 7.69
CA ARG A 135 12.15 8.44 8.26
C ARG A 135 11.16 9.04 7.27
N SER A 136 11.61 9.32 6.04
CA SER A 136 10.77 9.86 4.96
C SER A 136 9.68 8.89 4.52
N ILE A 137 9.99 7.60 4.37
CA ILE A 137 8.99 6.57 4.04
C ILE A 137 7.92 6.47 5.15
N GLY A 138 8.33 6.62 6.41
CA GLY A 138 7.39 6.69 7.52
C GLY A 138 6.47 7.91 7.49
N GLU A 139 6.83 8.98 6.78
CA GLU A 139 5.95 10.13 6.55
C GLU A 139 4.95 9.83 5.42
N ASP A 140 5.38 9.22 4.32
CA ASP A 140 4.49 8.74 3.25
C ASP A 140 3.46 7.74 3.77
N TYR A 141 3.94 6.73 4.50
CA TYR A 141 3.09 5.67 5.03
C TYR A 141 2.01 6.22 5.94
N ARG A 142 2.27 7.27 6.73
CA ARG A 142 1.24 7.91 7.56
C ARG A 142 0.12 8.53 6.74
N LEU A 143 0.41 9.07 5.56
CA LEU A 143 -0.60 9.63 4.67
C LEU A 143 -1.46 8.51 4.06
N VAL A 144 -0.80 7.46 3.54
CA VAL A 144 -1.48 6.29 2.99
C VAL A 144 -2.33 5.59 4.06
N GLN A 145 -1.81 5.46 5.27
CA GLN A 145 -2.49 4.87 6.41
C GLN A 145 -3.80 5.59 6.76
N ARG A 146 -3.79 6.93 6.75
CA ARG A 146 -5.01 7.73 6.99
C ARG A 146 -6.06 7.46 5.91
N GLU A 147 -5.66 7.44 4.65
CA GLU A 147 -6.57 7.16 3.54
C GLU A 147 -7.14 5.73 3.64
N ILE A 148 -6.31 4.74 3.95
CA ILE A 148 -6.77 3.36 4.20
C ILE A 148 -7.82 3.36 5.30
N GLY A 149 -7.56 4.02 6.44
CA GLY A 149 -8.52 4.12 7.54
C GLY A 149 -9.85 4.75 7.13
N THR A 150 -9.82 5.86 6.38
CA THR A 150 -11.03 6.49 5.84
C THR A 150 -11.82 5.53 4.95
N ARG A 151 -11.16 4.85 4.01
CA ARG A 151 -11.84 3.89 3.11
C ARG A 151 -12.39 2.69 3.85
N VAL A 152 -11.68 2.16 4.85
CA VAL A 152 -12.17 1.06 5.71
C VAL A 152 -13.44 1.49 6.41
N ALA A 153 -13.46 2.66 7.05
CA ALA A 153 -14.63 3.19 7.76
C ALA A 153 -15.82 3.44 6.82
N GLU A 154 -15.58 3.99 5.62
CA GLU A 154 -16.63 4.18 4.60
C GLU A 154 -17.22 2.85 4.10
N LEU A 155 -16.36 1.86 3.84
CA LEU A 155 -16.77 0.53 3.40
C LEU A 155 -17.55 -0.20 4.48
N GLU A 156 -17.16 -0.06 5.74
CA GLU A 156 -17.90 -0.57 6.89
C GLU A 156 -19.28 0.09 7.00
N ALA A 157 -19.38 1.41 6.82
CA ALA A 157 -20.67 2.11 6.89
C ALA A 157 -21.66 1.68 5.78
N ARG A 158 -21.17 1.33 4.59
CA ARG A 158 -22.00 0.89 3.45
C ARG A 158 -22.07 -0.63 3.28
N MET A 159 -21.51 -1.38 4.22
CA MET A 159 -21.27 -2.82 4.18
C MET A 159 -22.52 -3.62 3.76
N ILE A 160 -23.69 -3.28 4.32
CA ILE A 160 -24.98 -3.95 4.03
C ILE A 160 -25.34 -3.91 2.53
N SER A 161 -24.92 -2.86 1.81
CA SER A 161 -25.25 -2.63 0.41
C SER A 161 -24.30 -3.29 -0.60
N LEU A 162 -23.19 -3.87 -0.13
CA LEU A 162 -22.19 -4.49 -1.01
C LEU A 162 -22.68 -5.85 -1.54
N SER A 163 -22.29 -6.18 -2.77
CA SER A 163 -22.48 -7.49 -3.41
C SER A 163 -21.47 -8.53 -2.93
N SER A 164 -21.81 -9.82 -3.01
CA SER A 164 -20.93 -10.90 -2.51
C SER A 164 -19.49 -10.88 -3.08
N SER A 165 -19.33 -10.42 -4.33
CA SER A 165 -18.00 -10.24 -4.95
C SER A 165 -17.23 -9.07 -4.34
N GLU A 166 -17.89 -7.92 -4.11
CA GLU A 166 -17.27 -6.75 -3.49
C GLU A 166 -16.86 -7.05 -2.04
N TRP A 167 -17.69 -7.80 -1.33
CA TRP A 167 -17.40 -8.32 0.02
C TRP A 167 -16.13 -9.16 0.05
N THR A 168 -16.01 -10.12 -0.87
CA THR A 168 -14.84 -11.02 -0.95
C THR A 168 -13.58 -10.24 -1.31
N GLN A 169 -13.68 -9.29 -2.26
CA GLN A 169 -12.58 -8.42 -2.63
C GLN A 169 -12.11 -7.58 -1.44
N PHE A 170 -13.05 -6.98 -0.70
CA PHE A 170 -12.74 -6.17 0.47
C PHE A 170 -12.06 -6.99 1.57
N LEU A 171 -12.58 -8.19 1.87
CA LEU A 171 -11.96 -9.10 2.85
C LEU A 171 -10.54 -9.52 2.44
N ASN A 172 -10.31 -9.80 1.15
CA ASN A 172 -8.99 -10.12 0.63
C ASN A 172 -8.02 -8.94 0.75
N SER A 173 -8.47 -7.71 0.45
CA SER A 173 -7.66 -6.51 0.60
C SER A 173 -7.26 -6.27 2.06
N LEU A 174 -8.19 -6.44 3.00
CA LEU A 174 -7.90 -6.31 4.44
C LEU A 174 -6.94 -7.38 4.94
N THR A 175 -7.12 -8.62 4.47
CA THR A 175 -6.22 -9.73 4.82
C THR A 175 -4.80 -9.45 4.34
N LYS A 176 -4.65 -9.09 3.06
CA LYS A 176 -3.35 -8.73 2.51
C LYS A 176 -2.70 -7.55 3.25
N PHE A 177 -3.48 -6.55 3.65
CA PHE A 177 -2.96 -5.42 4.41
C PHE A 177 -2.48 -5.82 5.81
N GLU A 178 -3.22 -6.70 6.49
CA GLU A 178 -2.86 -7.23 7.81
C GLU A 178 -1.60 -8.10 7.76
N ASP A 179 -1.42 -8.91 6.70
CA ASP A 179 -0.21 -9.74 6.51
C ASP A 179 1.07 -8.88 6.46
N CYS A 180 0.95 -7.62 6.05
CA CYS A 180 2.06 -6.67 5.94
C CYS A 180 2.37 -5.96 7.27
N LYS A 181 1.56 -6.14 8.32
CA LYS A 181 1.68 -5.47 9.63
C LYS A 181 3.01 -5.75 10.32
N GLU A 182 3.48 -6.99 10.31
CA GLU A 182 4.70 -7.38 11.04
C GLU A 182 5.93 -6.65 10.52
N GLY A 183 6.15 -6.67 9.20
CA GLY A 183 7.25 -5.96 8.55
C GLY A 183 7.22 -4.46 8.79
N ILE A 184 6.03 -3.85 8.68
CA ILE A 184 5.82 -2.41 8.98
C ILE A 184 6.17 -2.11 10.45
N SER A 185 5.77 -2.98 11.37
CA SER A 185 6.03 -2.82 12.81
C SER A 185 7.52 -2.96 13.13
N LEU A 186 8.22 -3.88 12.45
CA LEU A 186 9.66 -4.04 12.56
C LEU A 186 10.41 -2.81 12.04
N LEU A 187 9.99 -2.26 10.89
CA LEU A 187 10.58 -1.07 10.28
C LEU A 187 10.46 0.17 11.19
N PHE A 188 9.32 0.31 11.88
CA PHE A 188 9.00 1.49 12.67
C PHE A 188 9.00 1.26 14.18
N ARG A 189 9.79 0.30 14.69
CA ARG A 189 9.91 -0.23 16.08
C ARG A 189 9.84 0.77 17.26
N ASN A 190 9.86 2.08 17.02
CA ASN A 190 9.87 3.14 18.03
C ASN A 190 8.77 4.21 17.83
N ARG A 191 7.81 4.00 16.94
CA ARG A 191 6.71 4.95 16.68
C ARG A 191 5.38 4.33 17.09
N ASN A 192 5.13 4.36 18.40
CA ASN A 192 3.94 3.88 19.11
C ASN A 192 2.62 4.53 18.67
N ARG A 193 2.16 4.34 17.42
CA ARG A 193 1.11 5.22 16.84
C ARG A 193 0.08 4.58 15.92
N ASN A 194 -0.07 3.26 15.87
CA ASN A 194 -0.90 2.64 14.83
C ASN A 194 -1.91 1.58 15.30
N ASP A 195 -2.09 1.37 16.60
CA ASP A 195 -3.02 0.34 17.10
C ASP A 195 -4.46 0.59 16.61
N GLU A 196 -4.90 1.85 16.58
CA GLU A 196 -6.25 2.23 16.13
C GLU A 196 -6.62 1.76 14.72
N LEU A 197 -5.70 1.86 13.73
CA LEU A 197 -6.02 1.38 12.37
C LEU A 197 -6.09 -0.15 12.35
N TRP A 198 -5.16 -0.81 13.02
CA TRP A 198 -5.12 -2.27 13.05
C TRP A 198 -6.34 -2.84 13.77
N ASP A 199 -6.78 -2.17 14.85
CA ASP A 199 -8.00 -2.50 15.58
C ASP A 199 -9.23 -2.30 14.70
N LEU A 200 -9.33 -1.18 13.98
CA LEU A 200 -10.39 -0.93 13.00
C LEU A 200 -10.42 -2.05 11.95
N VAL A 201 -9.29 -2.35 11.31
CA VAL A 201 -9.20 -3.42 10.30
C VAL A 201 -9.65 -4.78 10.87
N LYS A 202 -9.23 -5.11 12.09
CA LYS A 202 -9.60 -6.36 12.76
C LYS A 202 -11.10 -6.41 13.07
N GLU A 203 -11.67 -5.32 13.57
CA GLU A 203 -13.11 -5.19 13.85
C GLU A 203 -13.92 -5.30 12.56
N THR A 204 -13.56 -4.54 11.52
CA THR A 204 -14.24 -4.60 10.22
C THR A 204 -14.17 -6.01 9.62
N LYS A 205 -13.03 -6.71 9.69
CA LYS A 205 -12.92 -8.12 9.26
C LYS A 205 -13.85 -9.06 10.04
N ALA A 206 -13.93 -8.90 11.37
CA ALA A 206 -14.80 -9.73 12.19
C ALA A 206 -16.28 -9.52 11.81
N LYS A 207 -16.71 -8.27 11.62
CA LYS A 207 -18.03 -7.93 11.09
C LYS A 207 -18.24 -8.51 9.69
N LEU A 208 -17.22 -8.46 8.83
CA LEU A 208 -17.30 -9.02 7.47
C LEU A 208 -17.60 -10.52 7.50
N VAL A 209 -16.89 -11.27 8.35
CA VAL A 209 -17.05 -12.72 8.44
C VAL A 209 -18.39 -13.10 9.07
N ALA A 210 -18.89 -12.34 10.04
CA ALA A 210 -20.19 -12.59 10.67
C ALA A 210 -21.33 -12.44 9.65
N GLU A 211 -21.37 -11.33 8.94
CA GLU A 211 -22.39 -11.03 7.92
C GLU A 211 -22.38 -12.01 6.75
N MET A 212 -21.21 -12.47 6.31
CA MET A 212 -21.12 -13.52 5.28
C MET A 212 -21.75 -14.84 5.74
N LYS A 213 -21.59 -15.21 7.02
CA LYS A 213 -22.19 -16.43 7.58
C LYS A 213 -23.70 -16.31 7.67
N ASP A 214 -24.21 -15.14 8.07
CA ASP A 214 -25.65 -14.90 8.18
C ASP A 214 -26.34 -14.94 6.81
N ARG A 215 -25.78 -14.28 5.79
CA ARG A 215 -26.29 -14.37 4.40
C ARG A 215 -26.24 -15.79 3.84
N GLY A 216 -25.19 -16.54 4.15
CA GLY A 216 -25.06 -17.94 3.75
C GLY A 216 -26.10 -18.85 4.41
N ASN A 217 -26.45 -18.57 5.67
CA ASN A 217 -27.47 -19.31 6.42
C ASN A 217 -28.89 -18.95 5.98
N ASP A 218 -29.15 -17.69 5.63
CA ASP A 218 -30.45 -17.27 5.09
C ASP A 218 -30.71 -17.84 3.69
N GLY A 219 -29.68 -17.96 2.86
CA GLY A 219 -29.77 -18.68 1.58
C GLY A 219 -30.15 -20.16 1.78
N LYS A 220 -29.54 -20.82 2.77
CA LYS A 220 -29.87 -22.21 3.13
C LYS A 220 -31.30 -22.34 3.69
N ARG A 221 -31.73 -21.44 4.59
CA ARG A 221 -33.10 -21.42 5.13
C ARG A 221 -34.13 -21.21 4.03
N THR A 222 -33.87 -20.29 3.10
CA THR A 222 -34.76 -20.01 1.96
C THR A 222 -34.89 -21.22 1.02
N LEU A 223 -33.79 -21.94 0.77
CA LEU A 223 -33.80 -23.20 0.00
C LEU A 223 -34.58 -24.31 0.70
N VAL A 224 -34.41 -24.46 2.01
CA VAL A 224 -35.15 -25.44 2.82
C VAL A 224 -36.65 -25.14 2.81
N VAL A 225 -37.06 -23.88 2.97
CA VAL A 225 -38.47 -23.47 2.90
C VAL A 225 -39.06 -23.75 1.51
N ARG A 226 -38.33 -23.48 0.42
CA ARG A 226 -38.78 -23.79 -0.95
C ARG A 226 -38.90 -25.29 -1.22
N LEU A 227 -38.01 -26.11 -0.65
CA LEU A 227 -38.08 -27.57 -0.76
C LEU A 227 -39.29 -28.12 0.01
N LEU A 228 -39.51 -27.65 1.24
CA LEU A 228 -40.67 -28.04 2.07
C LEU A 228 -42.02 -27.63 1.44
N GLN A 229 -42.08 -26.45 0.81
CA GLN A 229 -43.28 -25.98 0.08
C GLN A 229 -43.53 -26.76 -1.22
N ARG A 230 -42.49 -27.33 -1.85
CA ARG A 230 -42.64 -28.19 -3.03
C ARG A 230 -43.15 -29.58 -2.66
N THR A 231 -42.70 -30.13 -1.52
CA THR A 231 -43.16 -31.44 -1.05
C THR A 231 -44.59 -31.40 -0.50
N SER A 232 -45.06 -30.27 0.05
CA SER A 232 -46.45 -30.14 0.55
C SER A 232 -47.50 -29.89 -0.52
N ARG A 233 -47.11 -29.57 -1.77
CA ARG A 233 -48.03 -29.38 -2.91
C ARG A 233 -48.17 -30.63 -3.79
N ALA A 234 -47.41 -31.68 -3.50
CA ALA A 234 -47.42 -32.95 -4.23
C ALA A 234 -48.15 -34.08 -3.48
N SER A 235 -48.83 -33.75 -2.37
CA SER A 235 -49.70 -34.64 -1.61
C SER A 235 -51.11 -34.05 -1.54
#